data_AF-A0A7R9Z3D1-F1
#
_entry.id   AF-A0A7R9Z3D1-F1
#
_cell.length_a   1.000
_cell.length_b   1.000
_cell.length_c   1.000
_cell.angle_alpha   90.00
_cell.angle_beta   90.00
_cell.angle_gamma   90.00
#
_symmetry.space_group_name_H-M   'P 1'
#
loop_
_entity.id
_entity.type
_entity.pdbx_description
1 polymer ?
#
loop_
_entity_poly.entity_id
_entity_poly.type
_entity_poly.pdbx_seq_one_letter_code
_entity_poly.pdbx_strand_id
1 'polypeptide(L)'
;LFLCLTLSGIGICGASMAVTGAGVTAVAAMFPPEVGISSYFSGQAIGGLVVAIANLIAAAAEPPQKFIEEHCGHNEPDSVQHRWLLDRVRDCPAYEIDLASFSYFGLGCFFLLVCLVGFHQLDRHIR
;
A
#
# COMPACT_ATOMS: atom_id res chain seq x y z
N LEU A 1 -5.03 10.45 -19.41
CA LEU A 1 -5.77 9.18 -19.26
C LEU A 1 -5.27 8.37 -18.06
N PHE A 2 -3.99 7.98 -18.02
CA PHE A 2 -3.38 7.25 -16.90
C PHE A 2 -3.67 7.88 -15.52
N LEU A 3 -3.37 9.17 -15.35
CA LEU A 3 -3.63 9.89 -14.09
C LEU A 3 -5.11 9.84 -13.66
N CYS A 4 -6.05 10.02 -14.59
CA CYS A 4 -7.48 9.95 -14.29
C CYS A 4 -7.92 8.54 -13.87
N LEU A 5 -7.38 7.50 -14.51
CA LEU A 5 -7.62 6.10 -14.14
C LEU A 5 -7.04 5.77 -12.76
N THR A 6 -5.83 6.24 -12.46
CA THR A 6 -5.21 6.06 -11.15
C THR A 6 -6.00 6.76 -10.05
N LEU A 7 -6.39 8.03 -10.24
CA LEU A 7 -7.16 8.79 -9.25
C LEU A 7 -8.55 8.19 -9.00
N SER A 8 -9.23 7.76 -10.06
CA SER A 8 -10.52 7.07 -9.92
C SER A 8 -10.38 5.72 -9.22
N GLY A 9 -9.34 4.94 -9.54
CA GLY A 9 -9.01 3.71 -8.84
C GLY A 9 -8.77 3.92 -7.35
N ILE A 10 -7.93 4.89 -6.98
CA ILE A 10 -7.67 5.27 -5.58
C ILE A 10 -8.97 5.66 -4.86
N GLY A 11 -9.84 6.45 -5.52
CA GLY A 11 -11.13 6.84 -4.97
C GLY A 11 -12.06 5.66 -4.69
N ILE A 12 -12.17 4.72 -5.64
CA ILE A 12 -12.99 3.51 -5.49
C ILE A 12 -12.45 2.62 -4.37
N CYS A 13 -11.12 2.38 -4.35
CA CYS A 13 -10.47 1.60 -3.29
C CYS A 13 -10.71 2.24 -1.92
N GLY A 14 -10.55 3.56 -1.80
CA GLY A 14 -10.83 4.30 -0.57
C GLY A 14 -12.28 4.15 -0.09
N ALA A 15 -13.25 4.31 -0.98
CA ALA A 15 -14.66 4.13 -0.66
C ALA A 15 -14.97 2.69 -0.20
N SER A 16 -14.40 1.68 -0.88
CA SER A 16 -14.61 0.27 -0.53
C SER A 16 -14.05 -0.08 0.87
N MET A 17 -12.90 0.50 1.24
CA MET A 17 -12.32 0.30 2.57
C MET A 17 -13.18 0.94 3.67
N ALA A 18 -13.76 2.11 3.43
CA ALA A 18 -14.66 2.76 4.38
C ALA A 18 -15.92 1.91 4.64
N VAL A 19 -16.57 1.41 3.58
CA VAL A 19 -17.76 0.55 3.70
C VAL A 19 -17.42 -0.76 4.41
N THR A 20 -16.30 -1.40 4.04
CA THR A 20 -15.86 -2.66 4.67
C THR A 20 -15.54 -2.45 6.15
N GLY A 21 -14.82 -1.37 6.48
CA GLY A 21 -14.48 -1.02 7.87
C GLY A 21 -15.73 -0.78 8.73
N ALA A 22 -16.74 -0.09 8.19
CA ALA A 22 -18.02 0.09 8.87
C ALA A 22 -18.73 -1.24 9.13
N GLY A 23 -18.76 -2.14 8.14
CA GLY A 23 -19.35 -3.48 8.29
C GLY A 23 -18.65 -4.33 9.36
N VAL A 24 -17.31 -4.36 9.33
CA VAL A 24 -16.52 -5.09 10.35
C VAL A 24 -16.74 -4.50 11.75
N THR A 25 -16.77 -3.16 11.86
CA THR A 25 -17.04 -2.49 13.15
C THR A 25 -18.44 -2.82 13.67
N ALA A 26 -19.45 -2.88 12.80
CA ALA A 26 -20.80 -3.27 13.17
C ALA A 26 -20.88 -4.70 13.71
N VAL A 27 -20.15 -5.64 13.09
CA VAL A 27 -20.05 -7.03 13.59
C VAL A 27 -19.26 -7.09 14.91
N ALA A 28 -18.14 -6.37 15.01
CA ALA A 28 -17.31 -6.33 16.21
C ALA A 28 -18.08 -5.79 17.44
N ALA A 29 -19.03 -4.87 17.21
CA ALA A 29 -19.90 -4.32 18.24
C ALA A 29 -20.92 -5.33 18.80
N MET A 30 -21.13 -6.48 18.14
CA MET A 30 -21.98 -7.57 18.66
C MET A 30 -21.29 -8.38 19.76
N PHE A 31 -19.97 -8.23 19.92
CA PHE A 31 -19.15 -8.93 20.90
C PHE A 31 -18.74 -8.01 22.05
N PRO A 32 -18.31 -8.56 23.20
CA PRO A 32 -17.71 -7.76 24.26
C PRO A 32 -16.57 -6.88 23.72
N PRO A 33 -16.44 -5.62 24.18
CA PRO A 33 -15.51 -4.64 23.61
C PRO A 33 -14.04 -5.08 23.70
N GLU A 34 -13.72 -5.87 24.74
CA GLU A 34 -12.40 -6.46 24.98
C GLU A 34 -11.95 -7.43 23.88
N VAL A 35 -12.90 -8.09 23.21
CA VAL A 35 -12.62 -9.09 22.18
C VAL A 35 -12.91 -8.54 20.78
N GLY A 36 -14.06 -7.90 20.56
CA GLY A 36 -14.45 -7.45 19.22
C GLY A 36 -13.64 -6.26 18.73
N ILE A 37 -13.84 -5.11 19.37
CA ILE A 37 -13.29 -3.82 18.92
C ILE A 37 -11.75 -3.79 19.09
N SER A 38 -11.23 -4.35 20.19
CA SER A 38 -9.79 -4.45 20.45
C SER A 38 -9.04 -5.25 19.35
N SER A 39 -9.62 -6.38 18.92
CA SER A 39 -9.04 -7.19 17.83
C SER A 39 -9.05 -6.46 16.48
N TYR A 40 -10.08 -5.66 16.20
CA TYR A 40 -10.12 -4.86 14.97
C TYR A 40 -9.00 -3.80 14.93
N PHE A 41 -8.83 -3.02 16.01
CA PHE A 41 -7.79 -1.99 16.07
C PHE A 41 -6.37 -2.57 16.05
N SER A 42 -6.15 -3.66 16.79
CA SER A 42 -4.85 -4.37 16.75
C SER A 42 -4.55 -4.93 15.36
N GLY A 43 -5.54 -5.48 14.66
CA GLY A 43 -5.39 -5.91 13.27
C GLY A 43 -5.00 -4.78 12.31
N GLN A 44 -5.64 -3.61 12.41
CA GLN A 44 -5.29 -2.41 11.63
C GLN A 44 -3.83 -1.97 11.90
N ALA A 45 -3.41 -1.98 13.16
CA ALA A 45 -2.04 -1.61 13.54
C ALA A 45 -0.99 -2.59 12.99
N ILE A 46 -1.26 -3.90 13.07
CA ILE A 46 -0.38 -4.93 12.48
C ILE A 46 -0.28 -4.77 10.97
N GLY A 47 -1.40 -4.52 10.29
CA GLY A 47 -1.41 -4.24 8.85
C GLY A 47 -0.52 -3.05 8.48
N GLY A 48 -0.63 -1.95 9.23
CA GLY A 48 0.23 -0.78 9.06
C GLY A 48 1.72 -1.08 9.27
N LEU A 49 2.04 -1.88 10.28
CA LEU A 49 3.42 -2.32 10.55
C LEU A 49 3.99 -3.14 9.38
N VAL A 50 3.22 -4.09 8.84
CA VAL A 50 3.67 -4.91 7.69
C VAL A 50 3.98 -4.03 6.48
N VAL A 51 3.13 -3.05 6.17
CA VAL A 51 3.37 -2.11 5.07
C VAL A 51 4.61 -1.25 5.34
N ALA A 52 4.80 -0.78 6.57
CA ALA A 52 5.99 0.00 6.93
C ALA A 52 7.29 -0.81 6.76
N ILE A 53 7.29 -2.09 7.15
CA ILE A 53 8.42 -3.00 6.95
C ILE A 53 8.69 -3.22 5.46
N ALA A 54 7.64 -3.45 4.66
CA ALA A 54 7.78 -3.64 3.22
C ALA A 54 8.40 -2.41 2.55
N ASN A 55 7.93 -1.20 2.90
CA ASN A 55 8.51 0.05 2.41
C ASN A 55 9.95 0.26 2.88
N LEU A 56 10.28 -0.13 4.12
CA LEU A 56 11.65 -0.06 4.63
C LEU A 56 12.59 -1.00 3.86
N ILE A 57 12.15 -2.22 3.55
CA ILE A 57 12.92 -3.19 2.77
C ILE A 57 13.13 -2.67 1.34
N ALA A 58 12.09 -2.14 0.71
CA ALA A 58 12.19 -1.54 -0.61
C ALA A 58 13.21 -0.40 -0.62
N ALA A 59 13.13 0.51 0.36
CA ALA A 59 14.06 1.63 0.50
C ALA A 59 15.51 1.17 0.80
N ALA A 60 15.70 0.04 1.48
CA ALA A 60 17.03 -0.50 1.78
C ALA A 60 17.63 -1.34 0.64
N ALA A 61 16.80 -1.92 -0.23
CA ALA A 61 17.23 -2.77 -1.34
C ALA A 61 17.72 -1.97 -2.56
N GLU A 62 17.26 -0.73 -2.71
CA GLU A 62 17.63 0.13 -3.83
C GLU A 62 18.76 1.10 -3.43
N PRO A 63 19.99 0.92 -3.96
CA PRO A 63 21.02 1.94 -3.81
C PRO A 63 20.57 3.19 -4.60
N PRO A 64 20.70 4.41 -4.04
CA PRO A 64 20.20 5.64 -4.66
C PRO A 64 20.84 5.93 -6.03
N GLN A 65 21.99 5.33 -6.32
CA GLN A 65 22.68 5.43 -7.60
C GLN A 65 21.94 4.76 -8.77
N LYS A 66 21.24 3.63 -8.55
CA LYS A 66 20.53 2.93 -9.63
C LYS A 66 19.35 3.75 -10.17
N PHE A 67 18.60 4.40 -9.28
CA PHE A 67 17.51 5.29 -9.67
C PHE A 67 18.02 6.46 -10.54
N ILE A 68 19.16 7.06 -10.17
CA ILE A 68 19.77 8.16 -10.93
C ILE A 68 20.34 7.66 -12.27
N GLU A 69 21.00 6.50 -12.30
CA GLU A 69 21.58 5.96 -13.55
C GLU A 69 20.51 5.47 -14.54
N GLU A 70 19.47 4.77 -14.09
CA GLU A 70 18.40 4.26 -14.97
C GLU A 70 17.45 5.37 -15.44
N HIS A 71 17.22 6.42 -14.64
CA HIS A 71 16.20 7.43 -14.95
C HIS A 71 16.75 8.81 -15.33
N CYS A 72 18.02 9.11 -15.06
CA CYS A 72 18.66 10.40 -15.40
C CYS A 72 19.85 10.29 -16.37
N GLY A 73 20.00 9.16 -17.06
CA GLY A 73 21.18 8.86 -17.89
C GLY A 73 21.43 9.84 -19.04
N HIS A 74 22.38 10.76 -18.86
CA HIS A 74 23.46 10.99 -19.84
C HIS A 74 24.67 11.74 -19.24
N ASN A 75 25.84 11.12 -19.47
CA ASN A 75 27.26 11.53 -19.40
C ASN A 75 27.60 13.01 -19.16
N GLU A 76 28.36 13.32 -18.09
CA GLU A 76 29.66 14.05 -18.07
C GLU A 76 30.06 14.51 -16.62
N PRO A 77 31.34 14.85 -16.36
CA PRO A 77 32.08 14.38 -15.19
C PRO A 77 31.94 15.23 -13.92
N ASP A 78 32.28 14.57 -12.82
CA ASP A 78 32.53 15.06 -11.46
C ASP A 78 33.02 16.50 -11.39
N SER A 79 32.27 17.40 -10.74
CA SER A 79 32.87 18.52 -9.97
C SER A 79 31.87 19.48 -9.32
N VAL A 80 30.55 19.31 -9.45
CA VAL A 80 29.65 20.33 -8.89
C VAL A 80 28.42 19.79 -8.13
N GLN A 81 28.30 18.47 -7.93
CA GLN A 81 27.36 17.64 -7.14
C GLN A 81 26.04 18.14 -6.46
N HIS A 82 25.83 19.36 -5.93
CA HIS A 82 24.69 19.60 -5.00
C HIS A 82 23.52 20.48 -5.48
N ARG A 83 23.67 21.32 -6.52
CA ARG A 83 22.60 22.26 -6.92
C ARG A 83 21.71 21.78 -8.09
N TRP A 84 22.23 20.94 -8.99
CA TRP A 84 21.54 20.35 -10.17
C TRP A 84 20.68 19.13 -9.86
N LEU A 85 20.89 18.49 -8.70
CA LEU A 85 20.14 17.30 -8.29
C LEU A 85 18.65 17.63 -8.05
N LEU A 86 18.36 18.81 -7.52
CA LEU A 86 16.98 19.30 -7.34
C LEU A 86 16.29 19.67 -8.66
N ASP A 87 17.05 20.10 -9.68
CA ASP A 87 16.49 20.50 -10.97
C ASP A 87 16.28 19.29 -11.90
N ARG A 88 17.16 18.28 -11.89
CA ARG A 88 16.97 17.03 -12.66
C ARG A 88 15.84 16.14 -12.14
N VAL A 89 15.56 16.14 -10.83
CA VAL A 89 14.40 15.43 -10.27
C VAL A 89 13.08 15.98 -10.85
N ARG A 90 13.08 17.23 -11.33
CA ARG A 90 11.92 17.91 -11.89
C ARG A 90 11.55 17.43 -13.30
N ASP A 91 12.49 16.85 -14.04
CA ASP A 91 12.34 16.42 -15.44
C ASP A 91 12.32 14.88 -15.61
N CYS A 92 12.34 14.11 -14.51
CA CYS A 92 12.22 12.66 -14.59
C CYS A 92 10.76 12.26 -14.92
N PRO A 93 10.52 11.38 -15.91
CA PRO A 93 9.17 10.90 -16.20
C PRO A 93 8.63 10.18 -14.97
N ALA A 94 7.57 10.73 -14.39
CA ALA A 94 6.93 10.17 -13.22
C ALA A 94 6.06 8.97 -13.63
N TYR A 95 6.31 7.84 -12.98
CA TYR A 95 5.50 6.62 -12.91
C TYR A 95 5.57 5.64 -14.10
N GLU A 96 6.39 4.61 -13.94
CA GLU A 96 6.03 3.26 -14.38
C GLU A 96 5.37 2.51 -13.22
N ILE A 97 4.46 1.58 -13.54
CA ILE A 97 3.85 0.71 -12.53
C ILE A 97 4.92 -0.26 -12.06
N ASP A 98 5.48 0.02 -10.89
CA ASP A 98 6.48 -0.85 -10.29
C ASP A 98 5.85 -2.17 -9.81
N LEU A 99 6.58 -3.27 -9.95
CA LEU A 99 6.17 -4.61 -9.52
C LEU A 99 5.81 -4.62 -8.03
N ALA A 100 6.45 -3.75 -7.24
CA ALA A 100 6.11 -3.50 -5.84
C ALA A 100 4.63 -3.08 -5.68
N SER A 101 4.16 -2.10 -6.47
CA SER A 101 2.76 -1.66 -6.44
C SER A 101 1.79 -2.80 -6.78
N PHE A 102 2.12 -3.60 -7.80
CA PHE A 102 1.32 -4.78 -8.15
C PHE A 102 1.24 -5.79 -6.99
N SER A 103 2.36 -6.05 -6.31
CA SER A 103 2.41 -6.96 -5.16
C SER A 103 1.59 -6.45 -3.97
N TYR A 104 1.56 -5.14 -3.72
CA TYR A 104 0.70 -4.55 -2.68
C TYR A 104 -0.78 -4.78 -2.96
N PHE A 105 -1.23 -4.58 -4.20
CA PHE A 105 -2.60 -4.88 -4.59
C PHE A 105 -2.91 -6.38 -4.49
N GLY A 106 -1.98 -7.24 -4.91
CA GLY A 106 -2.11 -8.70 -4.78
C GLY A 106 -2.25 -9.16 -3.33
N LEU A 107 -1.43 -8.59 -2.43
CA LEU A 107 -1.50 -8.85 -0.99
C LEU A 107 -2.86 -8.42 -0.42
N GLY A 108 -3.38 -7.27 -0.85
CA GLY A 108 -4.72 -6.81 -0.49
C GLY A 108 -5.82 -7.79 -0.92
N CYS A 109 -5.78 -8.27 -2.16
CA CYS A 109 -6.72 -9.29 -2.64
C CYS A 109 -6.64 -10.59 -1.83
N PHE A 110 -5.43 -11.03 -1.46
CA PHE A 110 -5.24 -12.21 -0.62
C PHE A 110 -5.90 -12.02 0.76
N PHE A 111 -5.67 -10.89 1.43
CA PHE A 111 -6.30 -10.62 2.72
C PHE A 111 -7.82 -10.56 2.63
N LEU A 112 -8.38 -9.96 1.57
CA LEU A 112 -9.82 -9.96 1.33
C LEU A 112 -10.40 -11.37 1.18
N LEU A 113 -9.71 -12.26 0.46
CA LEU A 113 -10.11 -13.66 0.33
C LEU A 113 -10.10 -14.37 1.70
N VAL A 114 -9.06 -14.16 2.50
CA VAL A 114 -8.98 -14.70 3.87
C VAL A 114 -10.12 -14.18 4.73
N CYS A 115 -10.45 -12.89 4.65
CA CYS A 115 -11.59 -12.30 5.36
C CYS A 115 -12.91 -12.93 4.94
N LEU A 116 -13.17 -13.09 3.63
CA LEU A 116 -14.40 -13.70 3.11
C LEU A 116 -14.54 -15.16 3.55
N VAL A 117 -13.46 -15.94 3.49
CA VAL A 117 -13.46 -17.34 3.95
C VAL A 117 -13.72 -17.41 5.46
N GLY A 118 -13.08 -16.54 6.25
CA GLY A 118 -13.30 -16.46 7.69
C GLY A 118 -14.75 -16.14 8.04
N PHE A 119 -15.35 -15.15 7.37
CA PHE A 119 -16.76 -14.82 7.55
C PHE A 119 -17.70 -15.96 7.15
N HIS A 120 -17.43 -16.63 6.04
CA HIS A 120 -18.22 -17.78 5.60
C HIS A 120 -18.13 -18.96 6.60
N GLN A 121 -16.96 -19.18 7.21
CA GLN A 121 -16.82 -20.18 8.28
C GLN A 121 -17.59 -19.78 9.54
N LEU A 122 -17.57 -18.50 9.91
CA LEU A 122 -18.32 -17.98 11.04
C LEU A 122 -19.83 -18.17 10.83
N ASP A 123 -20.35 -17.83 9.64
CA ASP A 123 -21.75 -18.05 9.28
C ASP A 123 -22.15 -19.53 9.40
N ARG A 124 -21.28 -20.44 8.93
CA ARG A 124 -21.49 -21.88 9.06
C ARG A 124 -21.48 -22.40 10.50
N HIS A 125 -20.84 -21.72 11.44
CA HIS A 125 -20.83 -22.12 12.84
C HIS A 125 -21.99 -21.53 13.64
N ILE A 126 -22.52 -20.38 13.20
CA ILE A 126 -23.67 -19.74 13.84
C ILE A 126 -25.00 -20.39 13.41
N ARG A 127 -25.08 -20.89 12.16
CA ARG A 127 -26.24 -21.57 11.61
C ARG A 127 -26.23 -23.07 11.89
#